data_AF-A0A937Z582-F1
#
_entry.id   AF-A0A937Z582-F1
#
_cell.length_a   1.000
_cell.length_b   1.000
_cell.length_c   1.000
_cell.angle_alpha   90.00
_cell.angle_beta   90.00
_cell.angle_gamma   90.00
#
_symmetry.space_group_name_H-M   'P 1'
#
loop_
_entity.id
_entity.type
_entity.pdbx_description
1 polymer ?
#
loop_
_entity_poly.entity_id
_entity_poly.type
_entity_poly.pdbx_seq_one_letter_code
_entity_poly.pdbx_strand_id
1 'polypeptide(L)'
;MGVQIDFLCPFTGFNSLTFTNCYASVYMHLEGIVGIDDYECARREGRPCDGCGNCNNSTAKKQEAYYFILDTLSGRSSVRPTFADTPDDTDNAPETIDLLMGITGYGYRVVQEGAIQEARASIDRGTPVLARMKNPANGAFRVLTGYEGDALIAPDPAGAQGQPTQPTCADIAQVIIVTGKVPPRFSLLDGLERIRTVMLRNREARVWEQCREQFDYWDGGMQELDFEEIQRRFQRICQMAWYNFNCHNFAEIFRQRVWEPLKDPRLDGVCRQIDFSYHNSHTRNWQLIGLYECRDWSSRRYHELEWGYCECVVQCLERLQEYDAEVLAAVEQAIATVGGDGRPRSRQTPLQRQGRHHE
;
A
#
# COMPACT_ATOMS: atom_id res chain seq x y z
N MET A 1 23.46 -18.18 24.26
CA MET A 1 24.15 -17.40 23.22
C MET A 1 23.08 -16.70 22.42
N GLY A 2 23.16 -15.39 22.28
CA GLY A 2 22.26 -14.61 21.42
C GLY A 2 22.89 -14.38 20.05
N VAL A 3 22.03 -14.25 19.03
CA VAL A 3 22.42 -13.90 17.66
C VAL A 3 21.54 -12.73 17.23
N GLN A 4 22.13 -11.73 16.57
CA GLN A 4 21.40 -10.59 16.03
C GLN A 4 22.03 -10.13 14.72
N ILE A 5 21.18 -9.90 13.73
CA ILE A 5 21.51 -9.28 12.45
C ILE A 5 21.53 -7.76 12.66
N ASP A 6 22.57 -7.11 12.15
CA ASP A 6 22.63 -5.66 12.06
C ASP A 6 21.61 -5.16 11.01
N PHE A 7 20.44 -4.75 11.48
CA PHE A 7 19.31 -4.38 10.64
C PHE A 7 18.99 -2.89 10.81
N LEU A 8 19.42 -2.10 9.82
CA LEU A 8 19.34 -0.64 9.86
C LEU A 8 18.13 -0.07 9.09
N CYS A 9 17.32 -0.93 8.46
CA CYS A 9 16.20 -0.49 7.63
C CYS A 9 14.98 -0.16 8.51
N PRO A 10 14.45 1.08 8.49
CA PRO A 10 13.30 1.48 9.30
C PRO A 10 11.98 0.97 8.71
N PHE A 11 10.85 1.37 9.28
CA PHE A 11 9.52 1.17 8.70
C PHE A 11 8.87 2.51 8.33
N THR A 12 7.93 2.49 7.39
CA THR A 12 7.23 3.71 6.95
C THR A 12 6.07 4.04 7.87
N GLY A 13 5.81 5.33 8.08
CA GLY A 13 4.63 5.83 8.82
C GLY A 13 3.35 5.95 8.04
N PHE A 14 3.34 5.47 6.79
CA PHE A 14 2.13 5.43 5.96
C PHE A 14 1.26 4.19 6.24
N ASN A 15 1.73 3.23 7.05
CA ASN A 15 0.95 2.04 7.41
C ASN A 15 1.47 1.41 8.71
N SER A 16 0.70 0.49 9.28
CA SER A 16 1.14 -0.38 10.37
C SER A 16 2.17 -1.41 9.87
N LEU A 17 2.62 -2.30 10.75
CA LEU A 17 3.50 -3.43 10.38
C LEU A 17 2.70 -4.51 9.61
N THR A 18 2.37 -4.22 8.36
CA THR A 18 1.82 -5.16 7.39
C THR A 18 2.94 -5.91 6.67
N PHE A 19 2.57 -6.92 5.85
CA PHE A 19 3.54 -7.61 5.02
C PHE A 19 4.33 -6.65 4.14
N THR A 20 3.68 -5.77 3.37
CA THR A 20 4.39 -4.88 2.44
C THR A 20 5.34 -3.93 3.15
N ASN A 21 4.94 -3.36 4.30
CA ASN A 21 5.81 -2.47 5.08
C ASN A 21 7.03 -3.22 5.63
N CYS A 22 6.82 -4.37 6.27
CA CYS A 22 7.93 -5.19 6.77
C CYS A 22 8.81 -5.72 5.63
N TYR A 23 8.22 -6.13 4.52
CA TYR A 23 8.94 -6.69 3.39
C TYR A 23 9.77 -5.65 2.64
N ALA A 24 9.31 -4.40 2.52
CA ALA A 24 10.12 -3.32 1.97
C ALA A 24 11.45 -3.17 2.72
N SER A 25 11.42 -3.20 4.05
CA SER A 25 12.62 -3.11 4.90
C SER A 25 13.50 -4.36 4.78
N VAL A 26 12.90 -5.55 4.74
CA VAL A 26 13.64 -6.81 4.52
C VAL A 26 14.29 -6.82 3.14
N TYR A 27 13.58 -6.41 2.10
CA TYR A 27 14.10 -6.30 0.74
C TYR A 27 15.29 -5.35 0.67
N MET A 28 15.17 -4.16 1.26
CA MET A 28 16.29 -3.22 1.34
C MET A 28 17.52 -3.81 2.03
N HIS A 29 17.32 -4.49 3.16
CA HIS A 29 18.41 -5.16 3.86
C HIS A 29 19.10 -6.22 2.99
N LEU A 30 18.31 -7.07 2.32
CA LEU A 30 18.83 -8.13 1.46
C LEU A 30 19.57 -7.60 0.22
N GLU A 31 19.18 -6.43 -0.27
CA GLU A 31 19.82 -5.75 -1.40
C GLU A 31 20.96 -4.80 -0.99
N GLY A 32 21.23 -4.63 0.31
CA GLY A 32 22.21 -3.67 0.81
C GLY A 32 21.84 -2.22 0.51
N ILE A 33 20.55 -1.91 0.40
CA ILE A 33 20.04 -0.57 0.09
C ILE A 33 19.97 0.24 1.37
N VAL A 34 20.91 1.18 1.50
CA VAL A 34 20.95 2.17 2.59
C VAL A 34 21.01 3.60 2.03
N GLY A 35 20.54 4.56 2.83
CA GLY A 35 20.59 5.97 2.51
C GLY A 35 21.73 6.71 3.21
N ILE A 36 21.71 8.03 3.10
CA ILE A 36 22.60 8.93 3.83
C ILE A 36 21.81 9.48 5.02
N ASP A 37 22.11 8.99 6.23
CA ASP A 37 21.37 9.35 7.43
C ASP A 37 22.00 10.49 8.26
N ASP A 38 23.17 10.96 7.82
CA ASP A 38 23.82 12.16 8.34
C ASP A 38 23.26 13.41 7.64
N TYR A 39 22.14 13.90 8.16
CA TYR A 39 21.48 15.12 7.67
C TYR A 39 20.83 15.90 8.81
N GLU A 40 20.76 17.22 8.66
CA GLU A 40 19.99 18.09 9.54
C GLU A 40 18.50 18.06 9.16
N CYS A 41 17.64 17.86 10.15
CA CYS A 41 16.20 17.84 9.95
C CYS A 41 15.50 18.51 11.12
N ALA A 42 14.75 19.58 10.85
CA ALA A 42 14.00 20.34 11.84
C ALA A 42 13.03 19.45 12.65
N ARG A 43 12.52 18.35 12.06
CA ARG A 43 11.67 17.38 12.75
C ARG A 43 12.40 16.64 13.87
N ARG A 44 13.72 16.46 13.80
CA ARG A 44 14.51 15.84 14.88
C ARG A 44 14.48 16.67 16.16
N GLU A 45 14.28 17.98 16.04
CA GLU A 45 14.13 18.90 17.18
C GLU A 45 12.66 19.07 17.63
N GLY A 46 11.74 18.22 17.15
CA GLY A 46 10.32 18.31 17.48
C GLY A 46 9.57 19.44 16.76
N ARG A 47 10.18 20.08 15.75
CA ARG A 47 9.51 21.09 14.92
C ARG A 47 8.71 20.43 13.78
N PRO A 48 7.64 21.07 13.26
CA PRO A 48 6.98 20.63 12.04
C PRO A 48 7.97 20.55 10.87
N CYS A 49 7.74 19.60 9.96
CA CYS A 49 8.52 19.51 8.72
C CYS A 49 8.28 20.77 7.87
N ASP A 50 9.36 21.41 7.40
CA ASP A 50 9.34 22.58 6.53
C ASP A 50 9.54 22.24 5.05
N GLY A 51 9.75 20.96 4.73
CA GLY A 51 9.95 20.50 3.36
C GLY A 51 11.35 20.81 2.78
N CYS A 52 12.37 21.06 3.62
CA CYS A 52 13.74 21.37 3.14
C CYS A 52 14.39 20.31 2.25
N GLY A 53 13.93 19.04 2.30
CA GLY A 53 14.39 17.97 1.42
C GLY A 53 15.74 17.33 1.79
N ASN A 54 16.38 17.76 2.88
CA ASN A 54 17.66 17.21 3.33
C ASN A 54 17.62 15.69 3.58
N CYS A 55 16.45 15.17 3.99
CA CYS A 55 16.25 13.76 4.26
C CYS A 55 15.93 12.92 3.01
N ASN A 56 15.83 13.51 1.81
CA ASN A 56 15.36 12.82 0.59
C ASN A 56 16.18 11.57 0.23
N ASN A 57 17.46 11.56 0.61
CA ASN A 57 18.36 10.42 0.36
C ASN A 57 18.56 9.52 1.59
N SER A 58 17.84 9.76 2.68
CA SER A 58 17.92 8.96 3.92
C SER A 58 17.41 7.52 3.72
N THR A 59 17.82 6.63 4.62
CA THR A 59 17.35 5.24 4.62
C THR A 59 15.83 5.18 4.81
N ALA A 60 15.27 6.08 5.64
CA ALA A 60 13.83 6.21 5.81
C ALA A 60 13.10 6.59 4.52
N LYS A 61 13.61 7.57 3.76
CA LYS A 61 13.00 7.96 2.48
C LYS A 61 13.12 6.90 1.40
N LYS A 62 14.24 6.16 1.36
CA LYS A 62 14.35 4.98 0.50
C LYS A 62 13.32 3.91 0.88
N GLN A 63 13.12 3.66 2.16
CA GLN A 63 12.13 2.69 2.62
C GLN A 63 10.71 3.09 2.27
N GLU A 64 10.35 4.37 2.41
CA GLU A 64 9.07 4.89 1.92
C GLU A 64 8.89 4.62 0.42
N ALA A 65 9.92 4.89 -0.40
CA ALA A 65 9.84 4.67 -1.84
C ALA A 65 9.67 3.18 -2.21
N TYR A 66 10.37 2.27 -1.51
CA TYR A 66 10.21 0.82 -1.70
C TYR A 66 8.89 0.29 -1.16
N TYR A 67 8.37 0.86 -0.07
CA TYR A 67 7.02 0.55 0.38
C TYR A 67 5.98 0.98 -0.65
N PHE A 68 6.05 2.21 -1.16
CA PHE A 68 5.08 2.72 -2.14
C PHE A 68 5.06 1.89 -3.42
N ILE A 69 6.22 1.47 -3.92
CA ILE A 69 6.25 0.66 -5.15
C ILE A 69 5.64 -0.71 -4.93
N LEU A 70 5.94 -1.38 -3.82
CA LEU A 70 5.36 -2.69 -3.51
C LEU A 70 3.84 -2.58 -3.25
N ASP A 71 3.42 -1.56 -2.50
CA ASP A 71 2.00 -1.26 -2.25
C ASP A 71 1.24 -1.00 -3.58
N THR A 72 1.82 -0.19 -4.47
CA THR A 72 1.18 0.16 -5.74
C THR A 72 1.13 -1.02 -6.70
N LEU A 73 2.22 -1.77 -6.88
CA LEU A 73 2.26 -2.93 -7.78
C LEU A 73 1.41 -4.10 -7.29
N SER A 74 1.11 -4.17 -5.98
CA SER A 74 0.10 -5.11 -5.46
C SER A 74 -1.33 -4.77 -5.88
N GLY A 75 -1.55 -3.58 -6.44
CA GLY A 75 -2.86 -3.03 -6.79
C GLY A 75 -3.57 -2.37 -5.61
N ARG A 76 -3.05 -2.47 -4.38
CA ARG A 76 -3.68 -1.95 -3.16
C ARG A 76 -3.92 -0.44 -3.22
N SER A 77 -2.94 0.35 -3.67
CA SER A 77 -3.09 1.81 -3.79
C SER A 77 -4.14 2.23 -4.83
N SER A 78 -4.60 1.29 -5.66
CA SER A 78 -5.63 1.50 -6.68
C SER A 78 -7.03 1.24 -6.15
N VAL A 79 -7.21 0.64 -4.97
CA VAL A 79 -8.53 0.32 -4.42
C VAL A 79 -9.29 1.60 -4.08
N ARG A 80 -10.60 1.61 -4.35
CA ARG A 80 -11.51 2.66 -3.88
C ARG A 80 -12.60 2.02 -3.00
N PRO A 81 -12.78 2.46 -1.75
CA PRO A 81 -13.87 1.97 -0.91
C PRO A 81 -15.22 2.32 -1.51
N THR A 82 -16.19 1.42 -1.43
CA THR A 82 -17.60 1.78 -1.67
C THR A 82 -18.10 2.68 -0.54
N PHE A 83 -19.23 3.35 -0.72
CA PHE A 83 -19.79 4.14 0.38
C PHE A 83 -20.19 3.25 1.58
N ALA A 84 -20.69 2.04 1.32
CA ALA A 84 -21.17 1.12 2.35
C ALA A 84 -20.06 0.35 3.08
N ASP A 85 -18.97 0.00 2.39
CA ASP A 85 -18.03 -1.02 2.89
C ASP A 85 -16.60 -0.50 3.06
N THR A 86 -15.91 -1.03 4.07
CA THR A 86 -14.46 -0.85 4.19
C THR A 86 -13.76 -1.88 3.31
N PRO A 87 -12.68 -1.54 2.59
CA PRO A 87 -12.01 -2.49 1.71
C PRO A 87 -11.37 -3.62 2.50
N ASP A 88 -11.35 -4.82 1.89
CA ASP A 88 -10.64 -5.97 2.45
C ASP A 88 -9.13 -5.69 2.60
N ASP A 89 -8.54 -6.25 3.67
CA ASP A 89 -7.10 -6.20 3.87
C ASP A 89 -6.38 -7.20 2.97
N THR A 90 -6.01 -6.74 1.78
CA THR A 90 -5.29 -7.52 0.77
C THR A 90 -3.77 -7.46 0.90
N ASP A 91 -3.23 -6.60 1.78
CA ASP A 91 -1.78 -6.42 1.96
C ASP A 91 -1.12 -7.68 2.52
N ASN A 92 -1.83 -8.32 3.45
CA ASN A 92 -1.38 -9.52 4.15
C ASN A 92 -1.81 -10.83 3.45
N ALA A 93 -2.40 -10.75 2.26
CA ALA A 93 -2.95 -11.92 1.56
C ALA A 93 -1.84 -12.77 0.89
N PRO A 94 -1.96 -14.11 0.86
CA PRO A 94 -0.95 -14.99 0.26
C PRO A 94 -0.57 -14.63 -1.19
N GLU A 95 -1.54 -14.20 -2.00
CA GLU A 95 -1.34 -13.79 -3.40
C GLU A 95 -0.61 -12.44 -3.54
N THR A 96 -0.67 -11.58 -2.52
CA THR A 96 0.13 -10.35 -2.47
C THR A 96 1.56 -10.69 -2.09
N ILE A 97 1.74 -11.56 -1.09
CA ILE A 97 3.05 -12.07 -0.68
C ILE A 97 3.77 -12.74 -1.85
N ASP A 98 3.07 -13.63 -2.57
CA ASP A 98 3.64 -14.36 -3.70
C ASP A 98 4.05 -13.41 -4.84
N LEU A 99 3.18 -12.46 -5.17
CA LEU A 99 3.47 -11.44 -6.18
C LEU A 99 4.71 -10.64 -5.81
N LEU A 100 4.75 -10.06 -4.61
CA LEU A 100 5.83 -9.14 -4.21
C LEU A 100 7.17 -9.87 -4.11
N MET A 101 7.20 -11.08 -3.52
CA MET A 101 8.41 -11.92 -3.51
C MET A 101 8.85 -12.31 -4.92
N GLY A 102 7.89 -12.63 -5.80
CA GLY A 102 8.20 -13.02 -7.16
C GLY A 102 8.65 -11.86 -8.06
N ILE A 103 8.17 -10.63 -7.85
CA ILE A 103 8.57 -9.43 -8.60
C ILE A 103 9.99 -8.98 -8.21
N THR A 104 10.35 -9.12 -6.94
CA THR A 104 11.68 -8.76 -6.40
C THR A 104 12.73 -9.86 -6.59
N GLY A 105 12.33 -11.03 -7.11
CA GLY A 105 13.22 -12.14 -7.41
C GLY A 105 13.70 -12.91 -6.18
N TYR A 106 12.81 -13.18 -5.22
CA TYR A 106 13.11 -13.97 -4.04
C TYR A 106 12.26 -15.25 -3.96
N GLY A 107 12.96 -16.36 -3.72
CA GLY A 107 12.33 -17.59 -3.27
C GLY A 107 11.97 -17.46 -1.79
N TYR A 108 10.87 -18.08 -1.40
CA TYR A 108 10.47 -18.13 0.00
C TYR A 108 9.74 -19.43 0.32
N ARG A 109 9.63 -19.73 1.61
CA ARG A 109 8.74 -20.76 2.14
C ARG A 109 8.01 -20.24 3.37
N VAL A 110 6.82 -20.78 3.58
CA VAL A 110 6.00 -20.51 4.77
C VAL A 110 6.13 -21.70 5.72
N VAL A 111 6.39 -21.42 6.99
CA VAL A 111 6.57 -22.44 8.03
C VAL A 111 5.66 -22.14 9.20
N GLN A 112 4.84 -23.11 9.58
CA GLN A 112 3.97 -23.03 10.76
C GLN A 112 4.49 -23.95 11.87
N GLU A 113 4.64 -25.24 11.58
CA GLU A 113 5.26 -26.18 12.51
C GLU A 113 6.77 -25.96 12.60
N GLY A 114 7.30 -25.86 13.82
CA GLY A 114 8.72 -25.57 14.01
C GLY A 114 9.14 -24.15 13.62
N ALA A 115 8.19 -23.20 13.50
CA ALA A 115 8.42 -21.85 13.01
C ALA A 115 9.57 -21.12 13.74
N ILE A 116 9.67 -21.30 15.07
CA ILE A 116 10.72 -20.64 15.87
C ILE A 116 12.10 -21.23 15.56
N GLN A 117 12.21 -22.55 15.46
CA GLN A 117 13.46 -23.24 15.14
C GLN A 117 13.96 -22.82 13.74
N GLU A 118 13.04 -22.79 12.78
CA GLU A 118 13.34 -22.40 11.40
C GLU A 118 13.70 -20.90 11.29
N ALA A 119 13.05 -20.05 12.09
CA ALA A 119 13.40 -18.63 12.18
C ALA A 119 14.81 -18.43 12.73
N ARG A 120 15.16 -19.11 13.85
CA ARG A 120 16.51 -19.07 14.42
C ARG A 120 17.56 -19.54 13.41
N ALA A 121 17.31 -20.65 12.72
CA ALA A 121 18.22 -21.16 11.70
C ALA A 121 18.41 -20.18 10.52
N SER A 122 17.38 -19.40 10.16
CA SER A 122 17.50 -18.34 9.16
C SER A 122 18.34 -17.16 9.66
N ILE A 123 18.11 -16.74 10.90
CA ILE A 123 18.84 -15.66 11.56
C ILE A 123 20.32 -16.02 11.73
N ASP A 124 20.63 -17.27 12.08
CA ASP A 124 22.00 -17.78 12.19
C ASP A 124 22.76 -17.71 10.85
N ARG A 125 22.03 -17.76 9.73
CA ARG A 125 22.58 -17.56 8.37
C ARG A 125 22.62 -16.09 7.95
N GLY A 126 22.28 -15.16 8.85
CA GLY A 126 22.25 -13.73 8.58
C GLY A 126 21.05 -13.27 7.75
N THR A 127 19.97 -14.05 7.67
CA THR A 127 18.77 -13.70 6.89
C THR A 127 17.59 -13.37 7.81
N PRO A 128 17.06 -12.12 7.80
CA PRO A 128 15.93 -11.73 8.63
C PRO A 128 14.65 -12.48 8.22
N VAL A 129 13.72 -12.61 9.17
CA VAL A 129 12.51 -13.43 9.01
C VAL A 129 11.26 -12.58 9.14
N LEU A 130 10.29 -12.79 8.26
CA LEU A 130 8.97 -12.16 8.36
C LEU A 130 8.04 -13.08 9.18
N ALA A 131 7.69 -12.67 10.39
CA ALA A 131 6.78 -13.41 11.26
C ALA A 131 5.36 -12.87 11.14
N ARG A 132 4.39 -13.73 10.80
CA ARG A 132 2.97 -13.38 10.86
C ARG A 132 2.47 -13.57 12.29
N MET A 133 1.77 -12.57 12.80
CA MET A 133 1.22 -12.56 14.15
C MET A 133 -0.12 -13.29 14.21
N LYS A 134 -0.42 -13.96 15.32
CA LYS A 134 -1.76 -14.54 15.59
C LYS A 134 -2.83 -13.48 15.76
N ASN A 135 -2.48 -12.35 16.37
CA ASN A 135 -3.35 -11.19 16.54
C ASN A 135 -2.86 -10.03 15.63
N PRO A 136 -3.64 -9.61 14.62
CA PRO A 136 -3.23 -8.55 13.70
C PRO A 136 -3.48 -7.13 14.22
N ALA A 137 -4.14 -6.94 15.36
CA ALA A 137 -4.62 -5.62 15.83
C ALA A 137 -3.54 -4.53 15.91
N ASN A 138 -2.29 -4.93 16.24
CA ASN A 138 -1.15 -4.02 16.32
C ASN A 138 -0.11 -4.36 15.24
N GLY A 139 -0.56 -4.59 14.02
CA GLY A 139 0.26 -4.99 12.86
C GLY A 139 0.34 -6.50 12.70
N ALA A 140 -0.02 -6.98 11.50
CA ALA A 140 -0.11 -8.39 11.16
C ALA A 140 1.24 -9.10 11.02
N PHE A 141 2.34 -8.35 10.88
CA PHE A 141 3.69 -8.86 10.68
C PHE A 141 4.71 -8.25 11.63
N ARG A 142 5.83 -8.96 11.81
CA ARG A 142 7.07 -8.49 12.44
C ARG A 142 8.26 -8.93 11.60
N VAL A 143 9.33 -8.14 11.65
CA VAL A 143 10.65 -8.60 11.19
C VAL A 143 11.40 -9.13 12.41
N LEU A 144 11.86 -10.37 12.35
CA LEU A 144 12.74 -10.94 13.36
C LEU A 144 14.17 -10.88 12.84
N THR A 145 15.06 -10.30 13.65
CA THR A 145 16.46 -10.08 13.31
C THR A 145 17.40 -10.77 14.28
N GLY A 146 16.90 -11.28 15.40
CA GLY A 146 17.73 -11.92 16.39
C GLY A 146 16.93 -12.71 17.43
N TYR A 147 17.65 -13.32 18.34
CA TYR A 147 17.11 -13.94 19.54
C TYR A 147 18.15 -13.98 20.65
N GLU A 148 17.68 -14.00 21.90
CA GLU A 148 18.49 -14.24 23.09
C GLU A 148 17.76 -15.22 24.01
N GLY A 149 18.26 -16.46 24.08
CA GLY A 149 17.48 -17.54 24.68
C GLY A 149 16.14 -17.67 23.95
N ASP A 150 15.03 -17.58 24.70
CA ASP A 150 13.65 -17.62 24.16
C ASP A 150 13.06 -16.25 23.81
N ALA A 151 13.79 -15.17 24.09
CA ALA A 151 13.40 -13.83 23.66
C ALA A 151 13.71 -13.64 22.17
N LEU A 152 12.76 -13.09 21.43
CA LEU A 152 12.93 -12.72 20.03
C LEU A 152 13.31 -11.24 19.93
N ILE A 153 14.23 -10.93 19.01
CA ILE A 153 14.67 -9.57 18.71
C ILE A 153 14.03 -9.16 17.38
N ALA A 154 13.46 -7.97 17.39
CA ALA A 154 12.80 -7.33 16.26
C ALA A 154 13.30 -5.87 16.20
N PRO A 155 13.42 -5.27 15.00
CA PRO A 155 13.79 -3.86 14.88
C PRO A 155 12.78 -2.96 15.59
N ASP A 156 13.25 -1.79 16.02
CA ASP A 156 12.39 -0.75 16.59
C ASP A 156 11.26 -0.42 15.59
N PRO A 157 9.99 -0.57 15.98
CA PRO A 157 8.89 -0.21 15.10
C PRO A 157 8.70 1.31 14.94
N ALA A 158 9.51 2.14 15.61
CA ALA A 158 9.50 3.59 15.48
C ALA A 158 9.48 4.01 14.00
N GLY A 159 8.37 4.65 13.61
CA GLY A 159 8.09 4.99 12.22
C GLY A 159 6.76 4.43 11.76
N ALA A 160 6.42 3.16 12.07
CA ALA A 160 5.17 2.54 11.66
C ALA A 160 3.94 3.10 12.41
N GLN A 161 2.76 3.03 11.78
CA GLN A 161 1.51 3.37 12.46
C GLN A 161 1.13 2.31 13.51
N GLY A 162 0.38 2.77 14.52
CA GLY A 162 -0.03 1.94 15.65
C GLY A 162 1.04 1.86 16.74
N GLN A 163 0.82 0.95 17.69
CA GLN A 163 1.75 0.69 18.80
C GLN A 163 2.11 -0.79 18.85
N PRO A 164 2.81 -1.31 17.82
CA PRO A 164 3.27 -2.70 17.81
C PRO A 164 4.20 -2.96 19.00
N THR A 165 3.91 -4.02 19.75
CA THR A 165 4.77 -4.51 20.82
C THR A 165 5.79 -5.51 20.29
N GLN A 166 6.83 -5.74 21.10
CA GLN A 166 7.82 -6.78 20.86
C GLN A 166 7.14 -8.17 20.80
N PRO A 167 7.39 -8.98 19.76
CA PRO A 167 6.78 -10.30 19.66
C PRO A 167 7.43 -11.31 20.61
N THR A 168 6.61 -12.20 21.18
CA THR A 168 7.08 -13.42 21.84
C THR A 168 6.91 -14.64 20.92
N CYS A 169 7.56 -15.75 21.25
CA CYS A 169 7.38 -17.00 20.51
C CYS A 169 5.92 -17.46 20.44
N ALA A 170 5.12 -17.18 21.49
CA ALA A 170 3.72 -17.58 21.55
C ALA A 170 2.82 -16.77 20.60
N ASP A 171 3.25 -15.57 20.22
CA ASP A 171 2.46 -14.66 19.38
C ASP A 171 2.56 -15.00 17.88
N ILE A 172 3.54 -15.81 17.49
CA ILE A 172 3.83 -16.12 16.08
C ILE A 172 2.90 -17.22 15.60
N ALA A 173 2.17 -16.94 14.51
CA ALA A 173 1.32 -17.90 13.83
C ALA A 173 2.13 -18.75 12.83
N GLN A 174 2.97 -18.08 12.04
CA GLN A 174 3.84 -18.69 11.03
C GLN A 174 4.99 -17.74 10.71
N VAL A 175 6.04 -18.25 10.10
CA VAL A 175 7.15 -17.46 9.58
C VAL A 175 7.30 -17.63 8.08
N ILE A 176 7.74 -16.58 7.42
CA ILE A 176 8.10 -16.55 6.01
C ILE A 176 9.61 -16.38 5.95
N ILE A 177 10.28 -17.38 5.36
CA ILE A 177 11.73 -17.45 5.28
C ILE A 177 12.13 -17.27 3.84
N VAL A 178 12.94 -16.24 3.58
CA VAL A 178 13.56 -16.01 2.27
C VAL A 178 14.64 -17.07 2.05
N THR A 179 14.56 -17.79 0.94
CA THR A 179 15.47 -18.89 0.62
C THR A 179 16.63 -18.46 -0.29
N GLY A 180 16.64 -17.20 -0.72
CA GLY A 180 17.68 -16.60 -1.56
C GLY A 180 17.13 -16.02 -2.86
N LYS A 181 18.04 -15.47 -3.67
CA LYS A 181 17.73 -14.91 -4.98
C LYS A 181 17.36 -15.98 -5.98
N VAL A 182 16.32 -15.70 -6.75
CA VAL A 182 15.85 -16.51 -7.88
C VAL A 182 15.50 -15.57 -9.04
N PRO A 183 15.43 -16.05 -10.29
CA PRO A 183 14.88 -15.25 -11.39
C PRO A 183 13.48 -14.72 -11.02
N PRO A 184 13.17 -13.43 -11.27
CA PRO A 184 11.84 -12.89 -11.03
C PRO A 184 10.76 -13.72 -11.73
N ARG A 185 9.76 -14.15 -10.96
CA ARG A 185 8.59 -14.91 -11.48
C ARG A 185 7.54 -13.98 -12.07
N PHE A 186 7.53 -12.74 -11.59
CA PHE A 186 6.64 -11.69 -12.05
C PHE A 186 7.46 -10.49 -12.51
N SER A 187 6.85 -9.67 -13.34
CA SER A 187 7.46 -8.51 -13.98
C SER A 187 6.65 -7.25 -13.69
N LEU A 188 7.16 -6.09 -14.12
CA LEU A 188 6.38 -4.84 -14.09
C LEU A 188 5.02 -4.99 -14.78
N LEU A 189 4.95 -5.75 -15.88
CA LEU A 189 3.70 -6.00 -16.60
C LEU A 189 2.64 -6.64 -15.70
N ASP A 190 3.02 -7.62 -14.88
CA ASP A 190 2.11 -8.31 -13.98
C ASP A 190 1.57 -7.36 -12.89
N GLY A 191 2.42 -6.46 -12.38
CA GLY A 191 1.99 -5.41 -11.44
C GLY A 191 1.04 -4.40 -12.08
N LEU A 192 1.32 -3.96 -13.31
CA LEU A 192 0.45 -3.06 -14.07
C LEU A 192 -0.91 -3.69 -14.38
N GLU A 193 -0.94 -4.97 -14.77
CA GLU A 193 -2.20 -5.71 -15.00
C GLU A 193 -3.02 -5.86 -13.72
N ARG A 194 -2.37 -5.98 -12.56
CA ARG A 194 -3.06 -6.02 -11.26
C ARG A 194 -3.67 -4.67 -10.90
N ILE A 195 -2.93 -3.58 -11.10
CA ILE A 195 -3.45 -2.20 -10.98
C ILE A 195 -4.68 -2.03 -11.89
N ARG A 196 -4.55 -2.36 -13.17
CA ARG A 196 -5.64 -2.29 -14.15
C ARG A 196 -6.87 -3.07 -13.69
N THR A 197 -6.68 -4.30 -13.23
CA THR A 197 -7.77 -5.16 -12.75
C THR A 197 -8.52 -4.52 -11.59
N VAL A 198 -7.82 -3.93 -10.61
CA VAL A 198 -8.45 -3.26 -9.46
C VAL A 198 -9.21 -2.01 -9.91
N MET A 199 -8.61 -1.19 -10.77
CA MET A 199 -9.27 0.03 -11.27
C MET A 199 -10.53 -0.27 -12.10
N LEU A 200 -10.50 -1.34 -12.91
CA LEU A 200 -11.68 -1.82 -13.63
C LEU A 200 -12.79 -2.25 -12.66
N ARG A 201 -12.45 -2.98 -11.58
CA ARG A 201 -13.42 -3.36 -10.55
C ARG A 201 -14.04 -2.16 -9.87
N ASN A 202 -13.25 -1.13 -9.52
CA ASN A 202 -13.81 0.10 -8.93
C ASN A 202 -14.82 0.77 -9.88
N ARG A 203 -14.50 0.80 -11.17
CA ARG A 203 -15.37 1.38 -12.21
C ARG A 203 -16.64 0.55 -12.40
N GLU A 204 -16.53 -0.76 -12.49
CA GLU A 204 -17.68 -1.69 -12.59
C GLU A 204 -18.58 -1.61 -11.36
N ALA A 205 -17.98 -1.46 -10.17
CA ALA A 205 -18.69 -1.22 -8.93
C ALA A 205 -19.28 0.19 -8.82
N ARG A 206 -19.08 1.09 -9.80
CA ARG A 206 -19.62 2.46 -9.80
C ARG A 206 -19.32 3.22 -8.48
N VAL A 207 -18.11 3.04 -7.94
CA VAL A 207 -17.77 3.53 -6.58
C VAL A 207 -18.05 5.03 -6.44
N TRP A 208 -17.63 5.82 -7.42
CA TRP A 208 -17.76 7.28 -7.36
C TRP A 208 -19.20 7.75 -7.56
N GLU A 209 -19.95 7.11 -8.46
CA GLU A 209 -21.37 7.38 -8.66
C GLU A 209 -22.17 7.07 -7.39
N GLN A 210 -21.95 5.90 -6.79
CA GLN A 210 -22.62 5.52 -5.54
C GLN A 210 -22.34 6.52 -4.43
N CYS A 211 -21.12 7.04 -4.33
CA CYS A 211 -20.81 8.12 -3.38
C CYS A 211 -21.56 9.40 -3.70
N ARG A 212 -21.60 9.84 -4.96
CA ARG A 212 -22.32 11.07 -5.36
C ARG A 212 -23.81 10.98 -5.07
N GLU A 213 -24.43 9.84 -5.31
CA GLU A 213 -25.84 9.57 -5.01
C GLU A 213 -26.17 9.79 -3.51
N GLN A 214 -25.20 9.65 -2.59
CA GLN A 214 -25.41 9.93 -1.16
C GLN A 214 -25.45 11.42 -0.79
N PHE A 215 -25.01 12.29 -1.70
CA PHE A 215 -24.90 13.74 -1.50
C PHE A 215 -25.77 14.53 -2.47
N ASP A 216 -26.67 13.87 -3.21
CA ASP A 216 -27.68 14.56 -4.00
C ASP A 216 -28.70 15.21 -3.05
N TYR A 217 -28.57 16.52 -2.91
CA TYR A 217 -29.22 17.23 -1.82
C TYR A 217 -30.73 17.40 -2.01
N TRP A 218 -31.17 17.63 -3.24
CA TRP A 218 -32.57 17.95 -3.55
C TRP A 218 -33.30 16.73 -4.08
N ASP A 219 -32.79 16.15 -5.17
CA ASP A 219 -33.43 15.03 -5.85
C ASP A 219 -33.18 13.71 -5.10
N GLY A 220 -32.04 13.61 -4.41
CA GLY A 220 -31.66 12.47 -3.58
C GLY A 220 -32.25 12.47 -2.17
N GLY A 221 -33.03 13.49 -1.79
CA GLY A 221 -33.74 13.52 -0.52
C GLY A 221 -32.87 13.83 0.71
N MET A 222 -31.64 14.32 0.53
CA MET A 222 -30.75 14.63 1.66
C MET A 222 -31.30 15.73 2.57
N GLN A 223 -32.06 16.67 2.02
CA GLN A 223 -32.76 17.72 2.76
C GLN A 223 -33.75 17.17 3.79
N GLU A 224 -34.30 15.98 3.54
CA GLU A 224 -35.28 15.32 4.42
C GLU A 224 -34.63 14.48 5.52
N LEU A 225 -33.31 14.25 5.46
CA LEU A 225 -32.59 13.47 6.46
C LEU A 225 -32.45 14.24 7.78
N ASP A 226 -32.35 13.48 8.87
CA ASP A 226 -31.94 14.04 10.15
C ASP A 226 -30.49 14.53 10.10
N PHE A 227 -30.16 15.43 11.03
CA PHE A 227 -28.83 16.05 11.04
C PHE A 227 -27.72 15.04 11.36
N GLU A 228 -28.02 14.02 12.18
CA GLU A 228 -27.06 12.97 12.55
C GLU A 228 -26.67 12.10 11.35
N GLU A 229 -27.62 11.75 10.48
CA GLU A 229 -27.36 11.03 9.24
C GLU A 229 -26.55 11.88 8.26
N ILE A 230 -26.86 13.16 8.10
CA ILE A 230 -26.04 14.08 7.29
C ILE A 230 -24.60 14.07 7.82
N GLN A 231 -24.41 14.22 9.13
CA GLN A 231 -23.09 14.17 9.75
C GLN A 231 -22.38 12.83 9.50
N ARG A 232 -23.08 11.69 9.65
CA ARG A 232 -22.52 10.36 9.38
C ARG A 232 -22.06 10.22 7.93
N ARG A 233 -22.80 10.76 6.97
CA ARG A 233 -22.39 10.72 5.54
C ARG A 233 -21.13 11.52 5.29
N PHE A 234 -21.03 12.74 5.82
CA PHE A 234 -19.81 13.55 5.70
C PHE A 234 -18.62 12.92 6.46
N GLN A 235 -18.87 12.30 7.61
CA GLN A 235 -17.82 11.55 8.31
C GLN A 235 -17.35 10.38 7.45
N ARG A 236 -18.26 9.65 6.81
CA ARG A 236 -17.94 8.54 5.92
C ARG A 236 -17.10 9.00 4.72
N ILE A 237 -17.47 10.08 4.05
CA ILE A 237 -16.68 10.57 2.92
C ILE A 237 -15.30 11.07 3.34
N CYS A 238 -15.16 11.63 4.54
CA CYS A 238 -13.87 11.99 5.13
C CYS A 238 -13.00 10.74 5.38
N GLN A 239 -13.56 9.67 5.95
CA GLN A 239 -12.85 8.40 6.14
C GLN A 239 -12.39 7.79 4.80
N MET A 240 -13.26 7.83 3.78
CA MET A 240 -12.91 7.38 2.44
C MET A 240 -11.82 8.24 1.81
N ALA A 241 -11.89 9.56 1.99
CA ALA A 241 -10.86 10.49 1.52
C ALA A 241 -9.51 10.14 2.15
N TRP A 242 -9.44 9.92 3.47
CA TRP A 242 -8.23 9.44 4.16
C TRP A 242 -7.69 8.13 3.59
N TYR A 243 -8.55 7.17 3.25
CA TYR A 243 -8.12 5.94 2.57
C TYR A 243 -7.54 6.22 1.18
N ASN A 244 -8.19 7.11 0.42
CA ASN A 244 -7.79 7.47 -0.94
C ASN A 244 -6.49 8.29 -1.00
N PHE A 245 -5.88 8.68 0.14
CA PHE A 245 -4.53 9.24 0.17
C PHE A 245 -3.47 8.29 -0.40
N ASN A 246 -3.78 7.00 -0.56
CA ASN A 246 -2.91 6.08 -1.30
C ASN A 246 -2.64 6.51 -2.76
N CYS A 247 -3.42 7.45 -3.33
CA CYS A 247 -3.06 8.11 -4.58
C CYS A 247 -1.69 8.82 -4.52
N HIS A 248 -1.26 9.26 -3.33
CA HIS A 248 0.08 9.78 -3.09
C HIS A 248 1.14 8.72 -3.36
N ASN A 249 1.04 7.54 -2.73
CA ASN A 249 1.96 6.42 -2.94
C ASN A 249 2.08 6.10 -4.43
N PHE A 250 0.94 6.03 -5.11
CA PHE A 250 0.86 5.74 -6.53
C PHE A 250 1.55 6.84 -7.36
N ALA A 251 1.28 8.12 -7.11
CA ALA A 251 1.94 9.22 -7.84
C ALA A 251 3.47 9.22 -7.63
N GLU A 252 3.93 9.01 -6.39
CA GLU A 252 5.36 9.00 -6.04
C GLU A 252 6.14 7.95 -6.84
N ILE A 253 5.58 6.74 -7.04
CA ILE A 253 6.33 5.67 -7.71
C ILE A 253 6.60 5.99 -9.18
N PHE A 254 5.66 6.63 -9.88
CA PHE A 254 5.79 7.01 -11.29
C PHE A 254 6.57 8.32 -11.46
N ARG A 255 6.59 9.17 -10.42
CA ARG A 255 7.44 10.37 -10.37
C ARG A 255 8.91 10.04 -10.11
N GLN A 256 9.19 9.25 -9.08
CA GLN A 256 10.56 8.97 -8.63
C GLN A 256 11.23 7.84 -9.43
N ARG A 257 10.45 6.85 -9.88
CA ARG A 257 10.92 5.71 -10.69
C ARG A 257 12.14 5.00 -10.08
N VAL A 258 12.06 4.76 -8.77
CA VAL A 258 13.17 4.15 -8.00
C VAL A 258 13.49 2.73 -8.44
N TRP A 259 12.58 2.05 -9.14
CA TRP A 259 12.77 0.68 -9.63
C TRP A 259 13.08 0.65 -11.12
N GLU A 260 14.09 -0.13 -11.49
CA GLU A 260 14.70 -0.12 -12.82
C GLU A 260 13.71 -0.31 -13.98
N PRO A 261 12.72 -1.23 -13.92
CA PRO A 261 11.74 -1.39 -15.01
C PRO A 261 10.91 -0.13 -15.31
N LEU A 262 10.74 0.78 -14.33
CA LEU A 262 9.98 2.03 -14.53
C LEU A 262 10.80 3.13 -15.20
N LYS A 263 12.12 2.96 -15.35
CA LYS A 263 13.01 3.96 -15.96
C LYS A 263 13.03 3.93 -17.49
N ASP A 264 12.24 3.06 -18.11
CA ASP A 264 12.07 3.04 -19.56
C ASP A 264 11.58 4.41 -20.07
N PRO A 265 12.33 5.11 -20.94
CA PRO A 265 11.93 6.43 -21.46
C PRO A 265 10.59 6.43 -22.20
N ARG A 266 10.15 5.29 -22.74
CA ARG A 266 8.84 5.17 -23.41
C ARG A 266 7.68 5.37 -22.44
N LEU A 267 7.92 5.17 -21.14
CA LEU A 267 6.93 5.41 -20.09
C LEU A 267 6.85 6.89 -19.67
N ASP A 268 7.68 7.78 -20.21
CA ASP A 268 7.76 9.17 -19.75
C ASP A 268 6.43 9.92 -19.78
N GLY A 269 5.69 9.80 -20.87
CA GLY A 269 4.37 10.41 -21.00
C GLY A 269 3.37 9.84 -20.00
N VAL A 270 3.35 8.51 -19.87
CA VAL A 270 2.45 7.79 -18.96
C VAL A 270 2.73 8.16 -17.50
N CYS A 271 3.98 8.12 -17.08
CA CYS A 271 4.38 8.45 -15.72
C CYS A 271 4.01 9.89 -15.35
N ARG A 272 4.20 10.85 -16.27
CA ARG A 272 3.79 12.24 -16.06
C ARG A 272 2.27 12.39 -15.94
N GLN A 273 1.50 11.68 -16.76
CA GLN A 273 0.03 11.72 -16.67
C GLN A 273 -0.46 11.17 -15.34
N ILE A 274 0.09 10.04 -14.89
CA ILE A 274 -0.26 9.43 -13.61
C ILE A 274 0.08 10.38 -12.46
N ASP A 275 1.30 10.91 -12.45
CA ASP A 275 1.75 11.88 -11.45
C ASP A 275 0.79 13.08 -11.39
N PHE A 276 0.51 13.71 -12.53
CA PHE A 276 -0.40 14.85 -12.60
C PHE A 276 -1.80 14.53 -12.05
N SER A 277 -2.41 13.43 -12.52
CA SER A 277 -3.78 13.07 -12.16
C SER A 277 -3.89 12.80 -10.66
N TYR A 278 -2.98 12.02 -10.10
CA TYR A 278 -3.04 11.63 -8.69
C TYR A 278 -2.44 12.66 -7.72
N HIS A 279 -1.56 13.55 -8.17
CA HIS A 279 -1.24 14.76 -7.43
C HIS A 279 -2.49 15.64 -7.24
N ASN A 280 -3.33 15.76 -8.27
CA ASN A 280 -4.58 16.51 -8.16
C ASN A 280 -5.66 15.76 -7.37
N SER A 281 -5.73 14.41 -7.47
CA SER A 281 -6.58 13.60 -6.60
C SER A 281 -6.22 13.79 -5.12
N HIS A 282 -4.94 13.88 -4.77
CA HIS A 282 -4.50 14.17 -3.41
C HIS A 282 -5.08 15.50 -2.88
N THR A 283 -5.06 16.56 -3.71
CA THR A 283 -5.70 17.85 -3.36
C THR A 283 -7.20 17.71 -3.15
N ARG A 284 -7.91 16.95 -3.99
CA ARG A 284 -9.37 16.74 -3.83
C ARG A 284 -9.71 15.96 -2.56
N ASN A 285 -8.89 14.98 -2.19
CA ASN A 285 -9.10 14.27 -0.93
C ASN A 285 -8.88 15.20 0.29
N TRP A 286 -7.89 16.09 0.26
CA TRP A 286 -7.75 17.14 1.29
C TRP A 286 -8.98 18.05 1.40
N GLN A 287 -9.60 18.41 0.29
CA GLN A 287 -10.83 19.20 0.31
C GLN A 287 -11.97 18.47 1.02
N LEU A 288 -12.17 17.17 0.73
CA LEU A 288 -13.18 16.35 1.40
C LEU A 288 -12.93 16.22 2.91
N ILE A 289 -11.67 16.04 3.32
CA ILE A 289 -11.28 16.01 4.73
C ILE A 289 -11.58 17.35 5.39
N GLY A 290 -11.12 18.46 4.78
CA GLY A 290 -11.33 19.80 5.31
C GLY A 290 -12.80 20.18 5.44
N LEU A 291 -13.65 19.74 4.50
CA LEU A 291 -15.10 19.95 4.59
C LEU A 291 -15.70 19.32 5.85
N TYR A 292 -15.22 18.16 6.28
CA TYR A 292 -15.67 17.54 7.52
C TYR A 292 -15.00 18.14 8.75
N GLU A 293 -13.67 18.26 8.75
CA GLU A 293 -12.90 18.65 9.93
C GLU A 293 -13.06 20.13 10.30
N CYS A 294 -13.31 21.01 9.32
CA CYS A 294 -13.49 22.44 9.55
C CYS A 294 -14.96 22.86 9.72
N ARG A 295 -15.93 21.98 9.43
CA ARG A 295 -17.35 22.30 9.62
C ARG A 295 -17.73 22.11 11.09
N ASP A 296 -18.46 23.09 11.61
CA ASP A 296 -19.10 22.98 12.92
C ASP A 296 -20.32 22.06 12.85
N TRP A 297 -20.21 20.89 13.49
CA TRP A 297 -21.23 19.85 13.56
C TRP A 297 -22.16 19.96 14.79
N SER A 298 -22.15 21.08 15.52
CA SER A 298 -23.07 21.28 16.66
C SER A 298 -24.51 21.58 16.25
N SER A 299 -24.72 22.01 15.01
CA SER A 299 -26.03 22.38 14.50
C SER A 299 -26.11 22.22 12.98
N ARG A 300 -27.33 21.95 12.50
CA ARG A 300 -27.66 22.01 11.08
C ARG A 300 -27.62 23.46 10.60
N ARG A 301 -27.06 23.68 9.41
CA ARG A 301 -27.14 24.96 8.71
C ARG A 301 -28.46 25.04 7.93
N TYR A 302 -28.82 26.23 7.49
CA TYR A 302 -29.99 26.40 6.64
C TYR A 302 -29.76 25.70 5.28
N HIS A 303 -30.86 25.37 4.59
CA HIS A 303 -30.86 24.42 3.48
C HIS A 303 -29.86 24.76 2.37
N GLU A 304 -29.76 26.01 1.96
CA GLU A 304 -28.88 26.42 0.86
C GLU A 304 -27.39 26.31 1.22
N LEU A 305 -27.02 26.45 2.49
CA LEU A 305 -25.65 26.15 2.94
C LEU A 305 -25.38 24.65 2.99
N GLU A 306 -26.32 23.85 3.47
CA GLU A 306 -26.16 22.38 3.46
C GLU A 306 -26.02 21.86 2.03
N TRP A 307 -26.87 22.35 1.12
CA TRP A 307 -26.73 22.09 -0.31
C TRP A 307 -25.35 22.47 -0.82
N GLY A 308 -24.85 23.68 -0.51
CA GLY A 308 -23.52 24.12 -0.93
C GLY A 308 -22.37 23.22 -0.43
N TYR A 309 -22.48 22.65 0.78
CA TYR A 309 -21.51 21.65 1.25
C TYR A 309 -21.60 20.34 0.47
N CYS A 310 -22.81 19.88 0.16
CA CYS A 310 -23.03 18.66 -0.60
C CYS A 310 -22.53 18.80 -2.04
N GLU A 311 -22.77 19.94 -2.69
CA GLU A 311 -22.23 20.26 -4.01
C GLU A 311 -20.70 20.27 -4.03
N CYS A 312 -20.06 20.82 -3.00
CA CYS A 312 -18.60 20.74 -2.88
C CYS A 312 -18.10 19.29 -2.85
N VAL A 313 -18.81 18.40 -2.14
CA VAL A 313 -18.49 16.96 -2.11
C VAL A 313 -18.68 16.35 -3.50
N VAL A 314 -19.83 16.57 -4.13
CA VAL A 314 -20.16 16.03 -5.47
C VAL A 314 -19.10 16.45 -6.50
N GLN A 315 -18.74 17.73 -6.57
CA GLN A 315 -17.71 18.24 -7.48
C GLN A 315 -16.32 17.61 -7.22
N CYS A 316 -15.96 17.37 -5.95
CA CYS A 316 -14.72 16.66 -5.64
C CYS A 316 -14.76 15.21 -6.15
N LEU A 317 -15.88 14.52 -5.96
CA LEU A 317 -16.05 13.13 -6.40
C LEU A 317 -16.04 13.00 -7.93
N GLU A 318 -16.64 13.95 -8.65
CA GLU A 318 -16.56 14.01 -10.12
C GLU A 318 -15.11 14.11 -10.60
N ARG A 319 -14.32 14.99 -9.98
CA ARG A 319 -12.90 15.13 -10.34
C ARG A 319 -12.09 13.90 -10.00
N LEU A 320 -12.34 13.27 -8.84
CA LEU A 320 -11.70 12.01 -8.47
C LEU A 320 -12.00 10.90 -9.48
N GLN A 321 -13.26 10.83 -9.96
CA GLN A 321 -13.67 9.90 -11.00
C GLN A 321 -12.94 10.15 -12.33
N GLU A 322 -12.85 11.42 -12.76
CA GLU A 322 -12.09 11.81 -13.97
C GLU A 322 -10.61 11.39 -13.86
N TYR A 323 -9.95 11.69 -12.74
CA TYR A 323 -8.55 11.33 -12.54
C TYR A 323 -8.31 9.82 -12.50
N ASP A 324 -9.21 9.03 -11.90
CA ASP A 324 -9.12 7.57 -11.96
C ASP A 324 -9.27 7.05 -13.40
N ALA A 325 -10.11 7.67 -14.22
CA ALA A 325 -10.24 7.30 -15.63
C ALA A 325 -8.97 7.64 -16.43
N GLU A 326 -8.36 8.81 -16.18
CA GLU A 326 -7.09 9.22 -16.79
C GLU A 326 -5.95 8.28 -16.40
N VAL A 327 -5.84 7.90 -15.12
CA VAL A 327 -4.82 6.96 -14.65
C VAL A 327 -5.04 5.57 -15.23
N LEU A 328 -6.28 5.09 -15.31
CA LEU A 328 -6.57 3.80 -15.93
C LEU A 328 -6.10 3.78 -17.40
N ALA A 329 -6.41 4.81 -18.17
CA ALA A 329 -5.95 4.93 -19.55
C ALA A 329 -4.41 4.96 -19.66
N ALA A 330 -3.74 5.67 -18.75
CA ALA A 330 -2.29 5.73 -18.69
C ALA A 330 -1.67 4.36 -18.34
N VAL A 331 -2.27 3.63 -17.39
CA VAL A 331 -1.86 2.25 -17.03
C VAL A 331 -2.03 1.30 -18.22
N GLU A 332 -3.15 1.37 -18.94
CA GLU A 332 -3.38 0.56 -20.14
C GLU A 332 -2.34 0.86 -21.24
N GLN A 333 -1.94 2.13 -21.39
CA GLN A 333 -0.85 2.52 -22.28
C GLN A 333 0.52 1.97 -21.82
N ALA A 334 0.82 1.98 -20.52
CA ALA A 334 2.04 1.36 -20.00
C ALA A 334 2.05 -0.15 -20.27
N ILE A 335 0.92 -0.84 -20.06
CA ILE A 335 0.77 -2.28 -20.35
C ILE A 335 1.06 -2.55 -21.83
N ALA A 336 0.49 -1.76 -22.74
CA ALA A 336 0.75 -1.90 -24.17
C ALA A 336 2.24 -1.66 -24.52
N THR A 337 2.88 -0.69 -23.85
CA THR A 337 4.29 -0.35 -24.05
C THR A 337 5.23 -1.45 -23.57
N VAL A 338 4.99 -1.98 -22.37
CA VAL A 338 5.82 -3.04 -21.75
C VAL A 338 5.51 -4.42 -22.36
N GLY A 339 4.24 -4.69 -22.68
CA GLY A 339 3.78 -5.96 -23.26
C GLY A 339 4.04 -6.10 -24.75
N GLY A 340 4.22 -5.00 -25.48
CA GLY A 340 4.56 -4.97 -26.91
C GLY A 340 5.96 -5.45 -27.25
N ASP A 341 6.83 -5.66 -26.24
CA ASP A 341 8.24 -6.00 -26.41
C ASP A 341 8.55 -7.46 -26.82
N GLY A 342 7.55 -8.25 -27.25
CA GLY A 342 7.77 -9.53 -27.93
C GLY A 342 8.58 -10.59 -27.16
N ARG A 343 8.82 -10.43 -25.85
CA ARG A 343 9.48 -11.47 -25.05
C ARG A 343 8.51 -12.65 -24.90
N PRO A 344 8.89 -13.88 -25.28
CA PRO A 344 7.98 -15.02 -25.27
C PRO A 344 7.53 -15.29 -23.84
N ARG A 345 6.21 -15.22 -23.61
CA ARG A 345 5.57 -15.69 -22.39
C ARG A 345 5.87 -17.18 -22.27
N SER A 346 6.75 -17.57 -21.34
CA SER A 346 6.85 -18.97 -20.92
C SER A 346 5.57 -19.34 -20.17
N ARG A 347 4.53 -19.71 -20.92
CA ARG A 347 3.33 -20.33 -20.37
C ARG A 347 3.75 -21.65 -19.73
N GLN A 348 3.86 -21.69 -18.40
CA GLN A 348 3.77 -22.95 -17.69
C GLN A 348 2.30 -23.37 -17.68
N THR A 349 1.99 -24.36 -18.51
CA THR A 349 0.71 -25.05 -18.55
C THR A 349 0.52 -25.83 -17.23
N PRO A 350 -0.65 -25.79 -16.58
CA PRO A 350 -0.93 -26.70 -15.47
C PRO A 350 -0.99 -28.13 -15.99
N LEU A 351 -0.25 -29.04 -15.34
CA LEU A 351 -0.33 -30.48 -15.55
C LEU A 351 -1.79 -30.96 -15.41
N GLN A 352 -2.40 -31.32 -16.53
CA GLN A 352 -3.59 -32.15 -16.55
C GLN A 352 -3.25 -33.51 -15.94
N ARG A 353 -3.92 -33.85 -14.84
CA ARG A 353 -4.00 -35.23 -14.34
C ARG A 353 -4.69 -36.08 -15.43
N GLN A 354 -3.91 -36.88 -16.14
CA GLN A 354 -4.45 -38.00 -16.90
C GLN A 354 -4.86 -39.09 -15.89
N GLY A 355 -6.17 -39.33 -15.80
CA GLY A 355 -6.67 -40.61 -15.32
C GLY A 355 -6.28 -41.71 -16.30
N ARG A 356 -5.72 -42.80 -15.79
CA ARG A 356 -5.63 -44.07 -16.51
C ARG A 356 -6.63 -45.03 -15.86
N HIS A 357 -7.59 -45.48 -16.66
CA HIS A 357 -8.29 -46.73 -16.49
C HIS A 357 -7.52 -47.87 -17.18
N HIS A 358 -7.82 -49.09 -16.72
CA HIS A 358 -7.40 -50.44 -17.16
C HIS A 358 -6.09 -50.93 -16.50
N GLU A 359 -6.06 -52.06 -15.79
CA GLU A 359 -6.93 -53.26 -15.79
C GLU A 359 -7.50 -53.63 -14.42
#